data_AF-A0A524J1J8-F1
#
_entry.id   AF-A0A524J1J8-F1
#
_cell.length_a   1.000
_cell.length_b   1.000
_cell.length_c   1.000
_cell.angle_alpha   90.00
_cell.angle_beta   90.00
_cell.angle_gamma   90.00
#
_symmetry.space_group_name_H-M   'P 1'
#
loop_
_entity.id
_entity.type
_entity.pdbx_description
1 polymer ?
#
loop_
_entity_poly.entity_id
_entity_poly.type
_entity_poly.pdbx_seq_one_letter_code
_entity_poly.pdbx_strand_id
1 'polypeptide(L)'
;MGQRVQKMGRTTGFTQGTITQVDVTVKVNYNGRIANFSDQVFADNMSSPGDSGSSILDMQRRGVGLLFAGSESVTILTPLQRVLDHFGVSVSPL
;
A
#
# COMPACT_ATOMS: atom_id res chain seq x y z
N MET A 1 3.78 12.05 -7.09
CA MET A 1 4.40 12.38 -5.77
C MET A 1 3.53 13.42 -5.08
N GLY A 2 3.37 13.36 -3.75
CA GLY A 2 2.62 14.38 -2.99
C GLY A 2 1.11 14.13 -2.83
N GLN A 3 0.60 13.01 -3.35
CA GLN A 3 -0.82 12.65 -3.21
C GLN A 3 -1.11 12.21 -1.77
N ARG A 4 -2.10 12.85 -1.12
CA ARG A 4 -2.58 12.42 0.20
C ARG A 4 -3.40 11.13 0.09
N VAL A 5 -3.15 10.22 1.00
CA VAL A 5 -3.82 8.93 1.12
C VAL A 5 -4.22 8.64 2.56
N GLN A 6 -5.15 7.72 2.71
CA GLN A 6 -5.69 7.27 3.99
C GLN A 6 -5.87 5.76 4.01
N LYS A 7 -5.83 5.16 5.20
CA LYS A 7 -6.19 3.76 5.40
C LYS A 7 -6.93 3.54 6.71
N MET A 8 -7.61 2.41 6.77
CA MET A 8 -8.10 1.81 8.02
C MET A 8 -7.40 0.46 8.22
N GLY A 9 -6.62 0.35 9.29
CA GLY A 9 -5.89 -0.87 9.65
C GLY A 9 -6.30 -1.43 11.01
N ARG A 10 -6.10 -2.73 11.20
CA ARG A 10 -6.40 -3.41 12.46
C ARG A 10 -5.54 -2.88 13.61
N THR A 11 -4.25 -2.63 13.34
CA THR A 11 -3.27 -2.31 14.39
C THR A 11 -3.25 -0.81 14.67
N THR A 12 -3.14 0.04 13.64
CA THR A 12 -3.02 1.50 13.86
C THR A 12 -4.34 2.25 13.73
N GLY A 13 -5.43 1.57 13.42
CA GLY A 13 -6.70 2.24 13.16
C GLY A 13 -6.67 3.10 11.90
N PHE A 14 -7.33 4.26 11.97
CA PHE A 14 -7.36 5.24 10.89
C PHE A 14 -6.06 6.05 10.86
N THR A 15 -5.41 6.10 9.69
CA THR A 15 -4.15 6.84 9.51
C THR A 15 -4.13 7.50 8.13
N GLN A 16 -3.35 8.57 8.00
CA GLN A 16 -3.14 9.30 6.75
C GLN A 16 -1.65 9.44 6.48
N GLY A 17 -1.31 9.64 5.21
CA GLY A 17 0.06 9.89 4.77
C GLY A 17 0.08 10.43 3.34
N THR A 18 1.27 10.48 2.77
CA THR A 18 1.50 11.00 1.42
C THR A 18 2.28 9.98 0.59
N ILE A 19 1.93 9.85 -0.69
CA ILE A 19 2.73 9.07 -1.64
C ILE A 19 4.05 9.80 -1.90
N THR A 20 5.15 9.14 -1.56
CA THR A 20 6.52 9.66 -1.66
C THR A 20 7.27 9.14 -2.88
N GLN A 21 6.91 7.94 -3.38
CA GLN A 21 7.54 7.34 -4.56
C GLN A 21 6.59 6.40 -5.30
N VAL A 22 6.76 6.32 -6.63
CA VAL A 22 6.09 5.36 -7.51
C VAL A 22 7.15 4.58 -8.30
N ASP A 23 6.77 3.48 -8.95
CA ASP A 23 7.66 2.62 -9.74
C ASP A 23 8.86 2.08 -8.95
N VAL A 24 8.66 1.77 -7.67
CA VAL A 24 9.72 1.32 -6.78
C VAL A 24 10.01 -0.16 -6.98
N THR A 25 11.30 -0.51 -7.01
CA THR A 25 11.77 -1.89 -6.82
C THR A 25 12.32 -2.04 -5.41
N VAL A 26 11.74 -2.95 -4.62
CA VAL A 26 12.06 -3.14 -3.20
C VAL A 26 12.31 -4.61 -2.88
N LYS A 27 13.26 -4.84 -1.97
CA LYS A 27 13.55 -6.15 -1.37
C LYS A 27 12.81 -6.25 -0.04
N VAL A 28 11.96 -7.25 0.10
CA VAL A 28 11.22 -7.52 1.34
C VAL A 28 11.72 -8.83 1.94
N ASN A 29 12.08 -8.80 3.22
CA ASN A 29 12.52 -9.97 3.96
C ASN A 29 11.33 -10.67 4.61
N TYR A 30 11.05 -11.89 4.16
CA TYR A 30 10.10 -12.83 4.75
C TYR A 30 10.87 -13.88 5.55
N ASN A 31 11.17 -13.57 6.81
CA ASN A 31 11.79 -14.50 7.77
C ASN A 31 13.05 -15.19 7.23
N GLY A 32 13.98 -14.40 6.69
CA GLY A 32 15.25 -14.85 6.12
C GLY A 32 15.20 -15.13 4.61
N ARG A 33 14.02 -15.09 3.98
CA ARG A 33 13.87 -15.20 2.52
C ARG A 33 13.60 -13.82 1.92
N ILE A 34 14.44 -13.38 0.99
CA ILE A 34 14.28 -12.08 0.34
C ILE A 34 13.48 -12.26 -0.95
N ALA A 35 12.39 -11.52 -1.09
CA ALA A 35 11.63 -11.40 -2.31
C ALA A 35 11.78 -9.98 -2.90
N ASN A 36 11.92 -9.90 -4.23
CA ASN A 36 11.99 -8.63 -4.95
C ASN A 36 10.60 -8.30 -5.52
N PHE A 37 10.14 -7.07 -5.28
CA PHE A 37 8.88 -6.55 -5.82
C PHE A 37 9.20 -5.30 -6.63
N SER A 38 8.85 -5.30 -7.91
CA SER A 38 8.88 -4.12 -8.79
C SER A 38 7.49 -3.51 -8.91
N ASP A 39 7.39 -2.28 -9.41
CA ASP A 39 6.09 -1.62 -9.63
C ASP A 39 5.31 -1.44 -8.31
N GLN A 40 6.03 -0.99 -7.28
CA GLN A 40 5.48 -0.70 -5.96
C GLN A 40 5.40 0.79 -5.70
N VAL A 41 4.54 1.17 -4.78
CA VAL A 41 4.33 2.57 -4.36
C VAL A 41 4.71 2.71 -2.89
N PHE A 42 5.48 3.76 -2.59
CA PHE A 42 5.83 4.13 -1.22
C PHE A 42 4.97 5.30 -0.75
N ALA A 43 4.52 5.21 0.49
CA ALA A 43 3.96 6.30 1.25
C ALA A 43 4.78 6.55 2.51
N ASP A 44 4.52 7.68 3.18
CA ASP A 44 5.02 7.95 4.53
C ASP A 44 4.80 6.76 5.48
N ASN A 45 5.55 6.70 6.58
CA ASN A 45 5.24 5.75 7.64
C ASN A 45 3.85 6.07 8.23
N MET A 46 2.88 5.23 7.88
CA MET A 46 1.49 5.34 8.28
C MET A 46 0.91 3.96 8.64
N SER A 47 1.76 2.96 8.87
CA SER A 47 1.33 1.59 9.11
C SER A 47 2.25 0.81 10.03
N SER A 48 1.69 -0.22 10.65
CA SER A 48 2.44 -1.13 11.51
C SER A 48 2.13 -2.59 11.15
N PRO A 49 2.97 -3.55 11.58
CA PRO A 49 2.67 -4.97 11.45
C PRO A 49 1.23 -5.28 11.91
N GLY A 50 0.48 -5.96 11.03
CA GLY A 50 -0.92 -6.25 11.23
C GLY A 50 -1.92 -5.37 10.47
N ASP A 51 -1.47 -4.28 9.87
CA ASP A 51 -2.26 -3.53 8.87
C ASP A 51 -2.15 -4.13 7.46
N SER A 52 -1.32 -5.17 7.28
CA SER A 52 -1.19 -5.90 6.01
C SER A 52 -2.56 -6.32 5.47
N GLY A 53 -2.81 -6.02 4.20
CA GLY A 53 -4.10 -6.22 3.53
C GLY A 53 -5.06 -5.04 3.62
N SER A 54 -4.75 -3.98 4.37
CA SER A 54 -5.54 -2.75 4.35
C SER A 54 -5.51 -2.09 2.98
N SER A 55 -6.68 -1.70 2.49
CA SER A 55 -6.80 -0.81 1.33
C SER A 55 -6.27 0.58 1.66
N ILE A 56 -5.38 1.08 0.82
CA ILE A 56 -4.98 2.48 0.78
C ILE A 56 -5.90 3.19 -0.21
N LEU A 57 -6.54 4.25 0.26
CA LEU A 57 -7.46 5.06 -0.52
C LEU A 57 -6.91 6.48 -0.65
N ASP A 58 -7.31 7.20 -1.69
CA ASP A 58 -7.15 8.64 -1.71
C ASP A 58 -8.17 9.34 -0.80
N MET A 59 -8.07 10.66 -0.71
CA MET A 59 -8.99 11.45 0.12
C MET A 59 -10.44 11.48 -0.39
N GLN A 60 -10.69 11.07 -1.64
CA GLN A 60 -12.03 10.88 -2.21
C GLN A 60 -12.55 9.43 -2.03
N ARG A 61 -11.82 8.59 -1.28
CA ARG A 61 -12.11 7.17 -1.03
C ARG A 61 -12.04 6.29 -2.29
N ARG A 62 -11.27 6.71 -3.30
CA ARG A 62 -10.93 5.86 -4.44
C ARG A 62 -9.73 4.99 -4.09
N GLY A 63 -9.73 3.75 -4.56
CA GLY A 63 -8.67 2.79 -4.25
C GLY A 63 -7.35 3.13 -4.93
N VAL A 64 -6.28 3.22 -4.14
CA VAL A 64 -4.92 3.51 -4.62
C VAL A 64 -4.07 2.25 -4.63
N GLY A 65 -4.13 1.46 -3.56
CA GLY A 65 -3.34 0.22 -3.49
C GLY A 65 -3.63 -0.63 -2.28
N LEU A 66 -2.92 -1.76 -2.20
CA LEU A 66 -3.03 -2.73 -1.13
C LEU A 66 -1.72 -2.79 -0.34
N LEU A 67 -1.80 -2.51 0.96
CA LEU A 67 -0.64 -2.55 1.84
C LEU A 67 -0.16 -3.98 2.02
N PHE A 68 1.14 -4.24 1.79
CA PHE A 68 1.71 -5.58 2.00
C PHE A 68 3.00 -5.61 2.81
N ALA A 69 3.71 -4.48 2.90
CA ALA A 69 4.96 -4.36 3.64
C ALA A 69 5.18 -2.94 4.17
N GLY A 70 6.17 -2.77 5.02
CA GLY A 70 6.54 -1.47 5.59
C GLY A 70 7.83 -1.53 6.38
N SER A 71 8.27 -0.37 6.83
CA SER A 71 9.40 -0.17 7.75
C SER A 71 9.09 1.01 8.68
N GLU A 72 10.03 1.37 9.55
CA GLU A 72 9.92 2.56 10.39
C GLU A 72 9.84 3.88 9.59
N SER A 73 10.17 3.86 8.30
CA SER A 73 10.21 5.06 7.46
C SER A 73 9.17 5.09 6.35
N VAL A 74 8.65 3.94 5.91
CA VAL A 74 7.75 3.86 4.75
C VAL A 74 6.66 2.81 4.91
N THR A 75 5.52 3.10 4.30
CA THR A 75 4.48 2.11 3.99
C THR A 75 4.60 1.70 2.54
N ILE A 76 4.56 0.39 2.24
CA ILE A 76 4.71 -0.14 0.89
C ILE A 76 3.39 -0.78 0.46
N LEU A 77 2.91 -0.35 -0.71
CA LEU A 77 1.66 -0.84 -1.30
C LEU A 77 1.84 -1.27 -2.76
N THR A 78 1.10 -2.30 -3.13
CA THR A 78 0.92 -2.72 -4.52
C THR A 78 -0.18 -1.85 -5.15
N PRO A 79 0.02 -1.28 -6.35
CA PRO A 79 -1.03 -0.55 -7.07
C PRO A 79 -2.31 -1.36 -7.18
N LEU A 80 -3.46 -0.76 -6.86
CA LEU A 80 -4.73 -1.51 -6.81
C LEU A 80 -5.07 -2.12 -8.17
N GLN A 81 -4.85 -1.37 -9.26
CA GLN A 81 -5.15 -1.86 -10.61
C GLN A 81 -4.42 -3.16 -10.92
N ARG A 82 -3.16 -3.30 -10.48
CA ARG A 82 -2.38 -4.53 -10.67
C ARG A 82 -3.01 -5.74 -9.99
N VAL A 83 -3.58 -5.53 -8.81
CA VAL A 83 -4.31 -6.57 -8.06
C VAL A 83 -5.60 -6.93 -8.82
N LEU A 84 -6.35 -5.92 -9.25
CA LEU A 84 -7.61 -6.11 -9.98
C LEU A 84 -7.40 -6.85 -11.30
N ASP A 85 -6.40 -6.46 -12.09
CA ASP A 85 -6.04 -7.09 -13.36
C ASP A 85 -5.63 -8.55 -13.17
N HIS A 86 -4.84 -8.84 -12.13
CA HIS A 86 -4.40 -10.20 -11.84
C HIS A 86 -5.57 -11.15 -11.56
N PHE A 87 -6.60 -10.65 -10.87
CA PHE A 87 -7.79 -11.44 -10.54
C PHE A 87 -8.91 -11.33 -11.57
N GLY A 88 -8.80 -10.45 -12.57
CA GLY A 88 -9.85 -10.22 -13.57
C GLY A 88 -11.14 -9.64 -12.97
N VAL A 89 -11.02 -8.78 -11.95
CA VAL A 89 -12.17 -8.22 -11.22
C VAL A 89 -12.18 -6.70 -11.27
N SER A 90 -13.36 -6.11 -11.10
CA SER A 90 -13.55 -4.66 -11.00
C SER A 90 -14.18 -4.27 -9.67
N VAL A 91 -13.84 -3.09 -9.17
CA VAL A 91 -14.53 -2.48 -8.03
C VAL A 91 -15.60 -1.55 -8.57
N SER A 92 -16.86 -1.82 -8.25
CA SER A 92 -17.97 -0.92 -8.59
C SER A 92 -17.90 0.34 -7.73
N PRO A 93 -18.20 1.53 -8.29
CA PRO A 93 -18.43 2.72 -7.49
C PRO A 93 -19.61 2.47 -6.52
N LEU A 94 -19.50 3.05 -5.32
CA LEU A 94 -20.64 3.19 -4.40
C LEU A 94 -21.55 4.34 -4.84
#